data_AF-A0A918KG84-F1
#
_entry.id   AF-A0A918KG84-F1
#
_cell.length_a   1.000
_cell.length_b   1.000
_cell.length_c   1.000
_cell.angle_alpha   90.00
_cell.angle_beta   90.00
_cell.angle_gamma   90.00
#
_symmetry.space_group_name_H-M   'P 1'
#
loop_
_entity.id
_entity.type
_entity.pdbx_description
1 polymer ?
#
loop_
_entity_poly.entity_id
_entity_poly.type
_entity_poly.pdbx_seq_one_letter_code
_entity_poly.pdbx_strand_id
1 'polypeptide(L)'
;MKLISSILAAAVLSTAFAAPAFAASPDVYVVNFRNAQDTNSMRLDGQLASALAISGVNAEEVVIDTSTAAKWEKGAHEAFDRDIVPVFNQWVGLPGFAAVVDAKSKRVIGCVNGTFTANEMAEKIRQMASTSTGSAYMSRASVSTKTTRCPAAHNVDPGGN
;
A
#
# COMPACT_ATOMS: atom_id res chain seq x y z
N MET A 1 26.85 -60.45 28.79
CA MET A 1 28.19 -59.82 28.63
C MET A 1 28.16 -59.04 27.32
N LYS A 2 28.16 -57.70 27.39
CA LYS A 2 29.22 -56.78 26.89
C LYS A 2 29.46 -56.86 25.36
N LEU A 3 29.53 -55.82 24.54
CA LEU A 3 29.54 -54.34 24.69
C LEU A 3 29.74 -53.75 23.26
N ILE A 4 29.28 -52.50 23.03
CA ILE A 4 29.89 -51.45 22.17
C ILE A 4 29.75 -51.64 20.64
N SER A 5 29.51 -50.63 19.80
CA SER A 5 29.10 -49.22 19.86
C SER A 5 29.02 -48.76 18.41
N SER A 6 28.19 -47.76 18.09
CA SER A 6 28.56 -46.57 17.30
C SER A 6 27.30 -45.80 16.92
N ILE A 7 26.98 -44.77 17.70
CA ILE A 7 25.95 -43.78 17.37
C ILE A 7 26.68 -42.64 16.66
N LEU A 8 26.49 -42.53 15.34
CA LEU A 8 26.88 -41.34 14.58
C LEU A 8 25.74 -40.32 14.69
N ALA A 9 25.93 -39.33 15.57
CA ALA A 9 25.06 -38.17 15.64
C ALA A 9 25.37 -37.23 14.45
N ALA A 10 24.56 -37.31 13.40
CA ALA A 10 24.53 -36.31 12.34
C ALA A 10 23.73 -35.09 12.85
N ALA A 11 24.43 -34.06 13.34
CA ALA A 11 23.82 -32.79 13.66
C ALA A 11 23.40 -32.09 12.37
N VAL A 12 22.10 -32.17 12.03
CA VAL A 12 21.49 -31.33 11.00
C VAL A 12 21.44 -29.91 11.54
N LEU A 13 22.37 -29.06 11.10
CA LEU A 13 22.28 -27.61 11.26
C LEU A 13 21.16 -27.10 10.37
N SER A 14 19.92 -27.19 10.85
CA SER A 14 18.79 -26.46 10.30
C SER A 14 19.04 -24.98 10.58
N THR A 15 19.65 -24.27 9.64
CA THR A 15 19.62 -22.81 9.61
C THR A 15 18.17 -22.41 9.36
N ALA A 16 17.40 -22.33 10.45
CA ALA A 16 16.11 -21.66 10.44
C ALA A 16 16.40 -20.18 10.19
N PHE A 17 16.45 -19.81 8.92
CA PHE A 17 16.25 -18.42 8.52
C PHE A 17 14.84 -18.08 8.99
N ALA A 18 14.73 -17.41 10.13
CA ALA A 18 13.51 -16.78 10.55
C ALA A 18 13.18 -15.74 9.47
N ALA A 19 12.38 -16.13 8.50
CA ALA A 19 11.72 -15.18 7.62
C ALA A 19 10.97 -14.21 8.55
N PRO A 20 11.08 -12.88 8.33
CA PRO A 20 10.22 -11.96 9.04
C PRO A 20 8.79 -12.39 8.77
N ALA A 21 8.11 -12.85 9.81
CA ALA A 21 6.72 -13.26 9.73
C ALA A 21 5.87 -11.99 9.56
N PHE A 22 5.80 -11.48 8.33
CA PHE A 22 4.76 -10.55 7.91
C PHE A 22 3.44 -11.33 7.82
N ALA A 23 2.93 -11.74 8.98
CA ALA A 23 1.72 -12.53 9.14
C ALA A 23 0.60 -11.73 9.82
N ALA A 24 0.71 -10.40 9.87
CA ALA A 24 -0.36 -9.52 10.30
C ALA A 24 -0.81 -8.73 9.08
N SER A 25 -2.14 -8.68 8.87
CA SER A 25 -2.82 -7.78 7.94
C SER A 25 -2.07 -6.45 7.73
N PRO A 26 -2.04 -5.90 6.50
CA PRO A 26 -1.31 -4.66 6.23
C PRO A 26 -1.74 -3.55 7.19
N ASP A 27 -0.84 -2.60 7.47
CA ASP A 27 -1.16 -1.42 8.26
C ASP A 27 -2.00 -0.45 7.42
N VAL A 28 -1.66 -0.32 6.13
CA VAL A 28 -2.34 0.54 5.18
C VAL A 28 -2.50 -0.14 3.82
N TYR A 29 -3.61 0.14 3.15
CA TYR A 29 -3.75 -0.10 1.72
C TYR A 29 -3.34 1.15 0.95
N VAL A 30 -2.55 0.97 -0.09
CA VAL A 30 -2.21 2.03 -1.03
C VAL A 30 -2.93 1.76 -2.33
N VAL A 31 -4.08 2.40 -2.48
CA VAL A 31 -5.02 2.19 -3.59
C VAL A 31 -4.61 3.07 -4.76
N ASN A 32 -3.94 2.49 -5.75
CA ASN A 32 -3.46 3.15 -6.96
C ASN A 32 -4.59 3.23 -8.01
N PHE A 33 -5.09 4.44 -8.26
CA PHE A 33 -6.06 4.69 -9.33
C PHE A 33 -5.31 4.96 -10.63
N ARG A 34 -5.46 4.00 -11.56
CA ARG A 34 -4.58 3.86 -12.71
C ARG A 34 -5.35 3.88 -14.02
N ASN A 35 -4.73 4.49 -15.03
CA ASN A 35 -5.03 4.27 -16.43
C ASN A 35 -3.73 4.30 -17.25
N ALA A 36 -3.48 3.31 -18.09
CA ALA A 36 -2.24 3.15 -18.86
C ALA A 36 -2.05 4.23 -19.93
N GLN A 37 -3.11 4.93 -20.31
CA GLN A 37 -3.06 6.06 -21.23
C GLN A 37 -2.90 7.41 -20.51
N ASP A 38 -3.02 7.43 -19.17
CA ASP A 38 -2.86 8.65 -18.38
C ASP A 38 -1.39 8.89 -17.99
N THR A 39 -0.89 10.08 -18.31
CA THR A 39 0.52 10.44 -18.06
C THR A 39 0.84 10.53 -16.56
N ASN A 40 -0.13 10.91 -15.72
CA ASN A 40 0.09 11.00 -14.27
C ASN A 40 0.16 9.61 -13.64
N SER A 41 -0.64 8.66 -14.10
CA SER A 41 -0.53 7.24 -13.72
C SER A 41 0.84 6.68 -14.08
N MET A 42 1.32 6.90 -15.31
CA MET A 42 2.65 6.43 -15.72
C MET A 42 3.77 7.00 -14.84
N ARG A 43 3.68 8.29 -14.47
CA ARG A 43 4.64 8.92 -13.56
C ARG A 43 4.57 8.34 -12.15
N LEU A 44 3.36 8.15 -11.64
CA LEU A 44 3.11 7.56 -10.33
C LEU A 44 3.66 6.12 -10.26
N ASP A 45 3.33 5.28 -11.24
CA ASP A 45 3.77 3.88 -11.32
C ASP A 45 5.31 3.78 -11.30
N GLY A 46 6.00 4.71 -11.96
CA GLY A 46 7.45 4.78 -11.96
C GLY A 46 8.10 5.15 -10.61
N GLN A 47 7.32 5.64 -9.64
CA GLN A 47 7.82 6.04 -8.32
C GLN A 47 7.22 5.21 -7.18
N LEU A 48 5.98 4.77 -7.30
CA LEU A 48 5.17 4.20 -6.22
C LEU A 48 5.76 2.89 -5.69
N ALA A 49 6.15 1.97 -6.58
CA ALA A 49 6.75 0.70 -6.17
C ALA A 49 8.04 0.90 -5.36
N SER A 50 8.90 1.83 -5.80
CA SER A 50 10.12 2.20 -5.07
C SER A 50 9.79 2.90 -3.74
N ALA A 51 8.79 3.77 -3.72
CA ALA A 51 8.35 4.45 -2.52
C ALA A 51 7.87 3.48 -1.45
N LEU A 52 7.06 2.48 -1.83
CA LEU A 52 6.59 1.42 -0.92
C LEU A 52 7.76 0.61 -0.37
N ALA A 53 8.70 0.20 -1.22
CA ALA A 53 9.89 -0.54 -0.79
C ALA A 53 10.77 0.25 0.20
N ILE A 54 10.98 1.55 -0.04
CA ILE A 54 11.83 2.41 0.80
C ILE A 54 11.10 2.85 2.08
N SER A 55 9.77 2.92 2.04
CA SER A 55 8.96 3.39 3.18
C SER A 55 9.15 2.50 4.41
N GLY A 56 9.41 1.20 4.23
CA GLY A 56 9.59 0.24 5.31
C GLY A 56 8.32 0.02 6.14
N VAL A 57 7.15 0.39 5.62
CA VAL A 57 5.85 0.13 6.24
C VAL A 57 5.20 -1.10 5.63
N ASN A 58 4.39 -1.79 6.43
CA ASN A 58 3.59 -2.94 5.97
C ASN A 58 2.39 -2.44 5.15
N ALA A 59 2.67 -1.97 3.93
CA ALA A 59 1.69 -1.40 3.02
C ALA A 59 1.39 -2.41 1.89
N GLU A 60 0.11 -2.59 1.59
CA GLU A 60 -0.33 -3.39 0.45
C GLU A 60 -0.82 -2.49 -0.68
N GLU A 61 -0.24 -2.61 -1.87
CA GLU A 61 -0.73 -1.90 -3.05
C GLU A 61 -1.97 -2.60 -3.61
N VAL A 62 -3.04 -1.83 -3.82
CA VAL A 62 -4.26 -2.28 -4.50
C VAL A 62 -4.41 -1.48 -5.78
N VAL A 63 -4.50 -2.15 -6.93
CA VAL A 63 -4.44 -1.45 -8.22
C VAL A 63 -5.82 -1.42 -8.87
N ILE A 64 -6.41 -0.22 -8.92
CA ILE A 64 -7.66 0.04 -9.62
C ILE A 64 -7.33 0.53 -11.03
N ASP A 65 -7.14 -0.42 -11.95
CA ASP A 65 -6.76 -0.13 -13.34
C ASP A 65 -8.00 -0.04 -14.25
N THR A 66 -8.27 1.18 -14.74
CA THR A 66 -9.38 1.51 -15.64
C THR A 66 -9.04 1.40 -17.13
N SER A 67 -7.84 0.91 -17.49
CA SER A 67 -7.38 0.85 -18.89
C SER A 67 -8.20 -0.10 -19.76
N THR A 68 -8.75 -1.17 -19.18
CA THR A 68 -9.58 -2.15 -19.87
C THR A 68 -10.69 -2.64 -18.93
N ALA A 69 -11.80 -3.11 -19.49
CA ALA A 69 -12.93 -3.64 -18.70
C ALA A 69 -12.49 -4.79 -17.77
N ALA A 70 -11.72 -5.76 -18.29
CA ALA A 70 -11.26 -6.90 -17.48
C ALA A 70 -10.38 -6.48 -16.29
N LYS A 71 -9.57 -5.43 -16.44
CA LYS A 71 -8.74 -4.91 -15.35
C LYS A 71 -9.54 -4.09 -14.34
N TRP A 72 -10.55 -3.38 -14.84
CA TRP A 72 -11.50 -2.67 -13.99
C TRP A 72 -12.29 -3.65 -13.11
N GLU A 73 -12.80 -4.75 -13.68
CA GLU A 73 -13.49 -5.82 -12.94
C GLU A 73 -12.57 -6.43 -11.87
N LYS A 74 -11.32 -6.72 -12.23
CA LYS A 74 -10.31 -7.18 -11.26
C LYS A 74 -10.12 -6.17 -10.12
N GLY A 75 -9.99 -4.88 -10.43
CA GLY A 75 -9.84 -3.83 -9.42
C GLY A 75 -11.07 -3.72 -8.51
N ALA A 76 -12.28 -3.85 -9.07
CA ALA A 76 -13.52 -3.85 -8.29
C ALA A 76 -13.58 -5.05 -7.32
N HIS A 77 -13.16 -6.24 -7.77
CA HIS A 77 -13.04 -7.41 -6.89
C HIS A 77 -11.99 -7.21 -5.81
N GLU A 78 -10.81 -6.68 -6.14
CA GLU A 78 -9.77 -6.40 -5.15
C GLU A 78 -10.24 -5.40 -4.08
N ALA A 79 -11.04 -4.40 -4.48
CA ALA A 79 -11.64 -3.44 -3.57
C ALA A 79 -12.71 -4.07 -2.67
N PHE A 80 -13.51 -4.99 -3.22
CA PHE A 80 -14.50 -5.76 -2.47
C PHE A 80 -13.84 -6.67 -1.42
N ASP A 81 -12.84 -7.45 -1.82
CA ASP A 81 -12.14 -8.40 -0.93
C ASP A 81 -11.49 -7.73 0.29
N ARG A 82 -11.16 -6.44 0.17
CA ARG A 82 -10.48 -5.64 1.21
C ARG A 82 -11.42 -4.70 1.96
N ASP A 83 -12.71 -4.73 1.63
CA ASP A 83 -13.75 -3.86 2.19
C ASP A 83 -13.42 -2.36 2.02
N ILE A 84 -12.97 -1.99 0.81
CA ILE A 84 -12.64 -0.61 0.41
C ILE A 84 -13.50 -0.15 -0.78
N VAL A 85 -14.66 -0.77 -0.99
CA VAL A 85 -15.64 -0.38 -2.02
C VAL A 85 -16.01 1.11 -1.94
N PRO A 86 -16.21 1.73 -0.76
CA PRO A 86 -16.47 3.16 -0.69
C PRO A 86 -15.33 4.02 -1.28
N VAL A 87 -14.08 3.62 -1.04
CA VAL A 87 -12.88 4.29 -1.59
C VAL A 87 -12.83 4.11 -3.11
N PHE A 88 -13.08 2.89 -3.59
CA PHE A 88 -13.19 2.61 -5.01
C PHE A 88 -14.25 3.49 -5.68
N ASN A 89 -15.47 3.54 -5.13
CA ASN A 89 -16.58 4.30 -5.69
C ASN A 89 -16.28 5.80 -5.77
N GLN A 90 -15.61 6.37 -4.75
CA GLN A 90 -15.28 7.80 -4.72
C GLN A 90 -14.45 8.25 -5.93
N TRP A 91 -13.56 7.40 -6.45
CA TRP A 91 -12.57 7.83 -7.43
C TRP A 91 -12.41 6.90 -8.65
N VAL A 92 -13.24 5.87 -8.78
CA VAL A 92 -13.25 5.03 -9.98
C VAL A 92 -13.43 5.90 -11.23
N GLY A 93 -12.50 5.76 -12.19
CA GLY A 93 -12.46 6.60 -13.40
C GLY A 93 -11.58 7.84 -13.30
N LEU A 94 -11.03 8.18 -12.13
CA LEU A 94 -10.07 9.27 -11.94
C LEU A 94 -8.65 8.73 -11.71
N PRO A 95 -7.83 8.55 -12.76
CA PRO A 95 -6.48 8.03 -12.62
C PRO A 95 -5.47 9.10 -12.15
N GLY A 96 -4.27 8.65 -11.75
CA GLY A 96 -3.08 9.49 -11.60
C GLY A 96 -2.66 9.80 -10.16
N PHE A 97 -3.28 9.13 -9.19
CA PHE A 97 -2.95 9.26 -7.77
C PHE A 97 -3.19 7.93 -7.04
N ALA A 98 -2.60 7.80 -5.85
CA ALA A 98 -2.86 6.70 -4.95
C ALA A 98 -3.43 7.21 -3.62
N ALA A 99 -4.53 6.61 -3.16
CA ALA A 99 -5.11 6.86 -1.85
C ALA A 99 -4.49 5.93 -0.82
N VAL A 100 -4.03 6.50 0.29
CA VAL A 100 -3.53 5.75 1.45
C VAL A 100 -4.69 5.57 2.42
N VAL A 101 -5.08 4.31 2.62
CA VAL A 101 -6.24 3.91 3.41
C VAL A 101 -5.76 3.13 4.62
N ASP A 102 -6.24 3.51 5.80
CA ASP A 102 -6.02 2.76 7.03
C ASP A 102 -6.67 1.38 6.92
N ALA A 103 -5.90 0.30 7.11
CA ALA A 103 -6.41 -1.04 6.86
C ALA A 103 -7.46 -1.51 7.87
N LYS A 104 -7.51 -0.90 9.07
CA LYS A 104 -8.41 -1.27 10.16
C LYS A 104 -9.74 -0.53 10.10
N SER A 105 -9.67 0.80 10.01
CA SER A 105 -10.82 1.72 9.98
C SER A 105 -11.37 1.95 8.58
N LYS A 106 -10.65 1.53 7.54
CA LYS A 106 -10.99 1.72 6.12
C LYS A 106 -11.12 3.19 5.72
N ARG A 107 -10.55 4.10 6.52
CA ARG A 107 -10.58 5.55 6.27
C ARG A 107 -9.39 5.98 5.43
N VAL A 108 -9.64 6.90 4.50
CA VAL A 108 -8.57 7.52 3.71
C VAL A 108 -7.80 8.50 4.60
N ILE A 109 -6.50 8.26 4.73
CA ILE A 109 -5.57 9.07 5.54
C ILE A 109 -5.03 10.23 4.71
N GLY A 110 -4.82 10.00 3.43
CA GLY A 110 -4.33 10.98 2.48
C GLY A 110 -4.04 10.36 1.13
N CYS A 111 -3.46 11.13 0.23
CA CYS A 111 -3.13 10.69 -1.11
C CYS A 111 -1.70 11.08 -1.49
N VAL A 112 -1.12 10.32 -2.41
CA VAL A 112 0.13 10.64 -3.10
C VAL A 112 -0.11 10.62 -4.61
N ASN A 113 0.71 11.29 -5.38
CA ASN A 113 0.58 11.37 -6.83
C ASN A 113 1.96 11.44 -7.50
N GLY A 114 1.99 11.45 -8.83
CA GLY A 114 3.22 11.49 -9.63
C GLY A 114 4.06 12.76 -9.50
N THR A 115 3.67 13.75 -8.69
CA THR A 115 4.50 14.94 -8.41
C THR A 115 5.54 14.68 -7.32
N PHE A 116 5.32 13.67 -6.47
CA PHE A 116 6.28 13.25 -5.45
C PHE A 116 7.35 12.37 -6.07
N THR A 117 8.60 12.57 -5.66
CA THR A 117 9.67 11.59 -5.89
C THR A 117 9.45 10.37 -5.01
N ALA A 118 10.05 9.23 -5.35
CA ALA A 118 9.93 7.99 -4.56
C ALA A 118 10.30 8.19 -3.07
N ASN A 119 11.35 8.97 -2.77
CA ASN A 119 11.76 9.23 -1.39
C ASN A 119 10.77 10.12 -0.62
N GLU A 120 10.28 11.19 -1.25
CA GLU A 120 9.25 12.05 -0.63
C GLU A 120 7.96 11.25 -0.39
N MET A 121 7.56 10.44 -1.37
CA MET A 121 6.39 9.58 -1.29
C MET A 121 6.55 8.55 -0.16
N ALA A 122 7.71 7.91 -0.06
CA ALA A 122 8.02 6.97 1.03
C ALA A 122 7.92 7.64 2.41
N GLU A 123 8.43 8.86 2.54
CA GLU A 123 8.34 9.64 3.79
C GLU A 123 6.89 9.96 4.15
N LYS A 124 6.07 10.40 3.17
CA LYS A 124 4.65 10.71 3.37
C LYS A 124 3.82 9.46 3.68
N ILE A 125 4.07 8.35 2.98
CA ILE A 125 3.41 7.06 3.26
C ILE A 125 3.75 6.60 4.68
N ARG A 126 5.01 6.67 5.09
CA ARG A 126 5.44 6.34 6.46
C ARG A 126 4.76 7.24 7.50
N GLN A 127 4.66 8.55 7.24
CA GLN A 127 3.94 9.48 8.11
C GLN A 127 2.45 9.12 8.23
N MET A 128 1.77 8.84 7.12
CA MET A 128 0.35 8.45 7.13
C MET A 128 0.13 7.11 7.84
N ALA A 129 0.96 6.10 7.57
CA ALA A 129 0.87 4.79 8.22
C ALA A 129 1.23 4.83 9.72
N SER A 130 2.10 5.74 10.16
CA SER A 130 2.32 5.96 11.60
C SER A 130 1.09 6.49 12.32
N THR A 131 0.28 7.32 11.65
CA THR A 131 -1.00 7.83 12.17
C THR A 131 -2.02 6.70 12.32
N SER A 132 -2.03 5.78 11.36
CA SER A 132 -2.85 4.56 11.38
C SER A 132 -2.49 3.60 12.53
N THR A 133 -1.19 3.37 12.72
CA THR A 133 -0.70 2.42 13.74
C THR A 133 -0.60 3.02 15.14
N GLY A 134 -0.86 4.33 15.30
CA GLY A 134 -0.67 5.05 16.57
C GLY A 134 0.80 5.17 16.97
N SER A 135 1.73 4.96 16.04
CA SER A 135 3.17 5.03 16.27
C SER A 135 3.63 6.49 16.28
N ALA A 136 4.50 6.84 17.24
CA ALA A 136 5.08 8.18 17.29
C ALA A 136 5.96 8.43 16.04
N TYR A 137 5.58 9.41 15.23
CA TYR A 137 6.39 9.87 14.10
C TYR A 137 7.03 11.21 14.42
N MET A 138 8.37 11.24 14.45
CA MET A 138 9.11 12.49 14.56
C MET A 138 9.06 13.22 13.21
N SER A 139 8.14 14.18 13.10
CA SER A 139 8.09 15.07 11.94
C SER A 139 9.38 15.88 11.85
N ARG A 140 10.17 15.63 10.79
CA ARG A 140 11.20 16.58 10.37
C ARG A 140 10.49 17.74 9.68
N ALA A 141 10.85 18.98 10.02
CA ALA A 141 10.30 20.16 9.35
C ALA A 141 10.60 20.06 7.85
N SER A 142 9.60 19.63 7.08
CA SER A 142 9.68 19.38 5.65
C SER A 142 8.96 20.53 4.95
N VAL A 143 9.69 21.31 4.16
CA VAL A 143 9.18 22.43 3.33
C VAL A 143 8.50 21.92 2.04
N SER A 144 7.91 20.73 2.06
CA SER A 144 7.23 20.20 0.89
C SER A 144 5.95 20.99 0.65
N THR A 145 5.92 21.76 -0.44
CA THR A 145 4.73 22.48 -0.93
C THR A 145 3.72 21.54 -1.61
N LYS A 146 4.07 20.26 -1.77
CA LYS A 146 3.24 19.25 -2.42
C LYS A 146 2.19 18.75 -1.43
N THR A 147 0.94 18.70 -1.89
CA THR A 147 -0.20 18.33 -1.05
C THR A 147 -0.39 16.82 -1.00
N THR A 148 -0.62 16.28 0.20
CA THR A 148 -1.11 14.90 0.40
C THR A 148 -2.64 14.85 0.48
N ARG A 149 -3.32 15.93 0.09
CA ARG A 149 -4.79 15.98 0.03
C ARG A 149 -5.27 15.20 -1.20
N CYS A 150 -6.24 14.32 -0.98
CA CYS A 150 -6.90 13.61 -2.07
C CYS A 150 -7.69 14.55 -2.98
N PRO A 151 -7.79 14.23 -4.28
CA PRO A 151 -8.67 14.96 -5.18
C PRO A 151 -10.12 14.89 -4.70
N ALA A 152 -10.95 15.83 -5.16
CA ALA A 152 -12.38 15.76 -4.93
C ALA A 152 -12.93 14.40 -5.43
N ALA A 153 -13.96 13.88 -4.74
CA ALA A 153 -14.62 12.66 -5.18
C ALA A 153 -15.10 12.84 -6.64
N HIS A 154 -14.71 11.91 -7.49
CA HIS A 154 -15.07 11.90 -8.91
C HIS A 154 -16.50 11.44 -9.10
N ASN A 155 -16.90 10.38 -8.39
CA ASN A 155 -18.28 9.95 -8.32
C ASN A 155 -18.81 10.29 -6.93
N VAL A 156 -19.68 11.30 -6.89
CA VAL A 156 -20.58 11.48 -5.76
C VAL A 156 -21.77 10.55 -6.00
N ASP A 157 -21.98 9.61 -5.09
CA ASP A 157 -23.26 8.91 -5.02
C ASP A 157 -24.35 9.97 -4.76
N PRO A 158 -25.38 10.12 -5.62
CA PRO A 158 -26.46 11.08 -5.40
C PRO A 158 -27.27 10.80 -4.11
N GLY A 159 -27.11 9.64 -3.48
CA GLY A 159 -27.94 9.19 -2.35
C GLY A 159 -27.42 9.50 -0.94
N GLY A 160 -26.27 10.16 -0.77
CA GLY A 160 -25.65 10.35 0.55
C GLY A 160 -25.91 11.71 1.20
N ASN A 161 -27.09 11.91 1.80
CA ASN A 161 -27.37 12.89 2.86
C ASN A 161 -27.92 12.18 4.09
#